data_AF-A0A3D0PRS1-F1
#
_entry.id   AF-A0A3D0PRS1-F1
#
_cell.length_a   1.000
_cell.length_b   1.000
_cell.length_c   1.000
_cell.angle_alpha   90.00
_cell.angle_beta   90.00
_cell.angle_gamma   90.00
#
_symmetry.space_group_name_H-M   'P 1'
#
loop_
_entity.id
_entity.type
_entity.pdbx_description
1 polymer ?
#
loop_
_entity_poly.entity_id
_entity_poly.type
_entity_poly.pdbx_seq_one_letter_code
_entity_poly.pdbx_strand_id
1 'polypeptide(L)'
;REGNEINLLDIIEEADVDIVENIVLKNDIKKLYSMIGEILTDREREIIFLRYGLHNRKEVTQREIASQLGISRSYVSRIEKKALKKLRECFEQ
;
A
#
# COMPACT_ATOMS: atom_id res chain seq x y z
N ARG A 1 11.48 -24.89 50.30
CA ARG A 1 10.71 -24.96 49.03
C ARG A 1 10.95 -23.63 48.34
N GLU A 2 11.87 -23.65 47.39
CA GLU A 2 12.35 -22.47 46.66
C GLU A 2 11.25 -21.94 45.74
N GLY A 3 11.00 -20.64 45.80
CA GLY A 3 10.04 -19.97 44.93
C GLY A 3 10.69 -19.72 43.58
N ASN A 4 10.14 -20.32 42.53
CA ASN A 4 10.47 -19.93 41.17
C ASN A 4 9.99 -18.48 40.96
N GLU A 5 10.92 -17.54 40.90
CA GLU A 5 10.67 -16.21 40.37
C GLU A 5 10.41 -16.36 38.87
N ILE A 6 9.15 -16.19 38.45
CA ILE A 6 8.79 -16.12 37.03
C ILE A 6 9.22 -14.73 36.56
N ASN A 7 10.20 -14.65 35.66
CA ASN A 7 10.61 -13.38 35.08
C ASN A 7 9.61 -12.96 34.00
N LEU A 8 9.36 -11.65 33.86
CA LEU A 8 8.45 -11.13 32.83
C LEU A 8 8.88 -11.57 31.42
N LEU A 9 10.18 -11.75 31.20
CA LEU A 9 10.77 -12.29 29.97
C LEU A 9 10.33 -13.72 29.64
N ASP A 10 9.97 -14.53 30.65
CA ASP A 10 9.49 -15.92 30.47
C ASP A 10 8.01 -15.97 30.06
N ILE A 11 7.27 -14.86 30.23
CA ILE A 11 5.84 -14.70 29.91
C ILE A 11 5.64 -14.06 28.54
N ILE A 12 6.68 -13.39 28.01
CA ILE A 12 6.66 -12.88 26.63
C ILE A 12 6.87 -14.11 25.74
N GLU A 13 5.78 -14.84 25.47
CA GLU A 13 5.68 -15.62 24.27
C GLU A 13 5.99 -14.67 23.11
N GLU A 14 7.13 -14.88 22.43
CA GLU A 14 7.28 -14.37 21.08
C GLU A 14 6.07 -14.92 20.33
N ALA A 15 5.07 -14.07 20.07
CA ALA A 15 4.11 -14.36 19.02
C ALA A 15 4.96 -14.79 17.83
N ASP A 16 4.70 -15.94 17.23
CA ASP A 16 5.37 -16.40 16.01
C ASP A 16 5.17 -15.31 14.95
N VAL A 17 6.05 -14.31 14.97
CA VAL A 17 6.11 -13.28 13.96
C VAL A 17 6.66 -14.05 12.79
N ASP A 18 5.85 -14.27 11.77
CA ASP A 18 6.35 -14.87 10.55
C ASP A 18 7.31 -13.86 9.91
N ILE A 19 8.59 -13.99 10.29
CA ILE A 19 9.68 -13.12 9.87
C ILE A 19 9.80 -13.18 8.34
N VAL A 20 9.53 -14.36 7.76
CA VAL A 20 9.61 -14.59 6.32
C VAL A 20 8.51 -13.81 5.62
N GLU A 21 7.25 -13.96 6.04
CA GLU A 21 6.11 -13.20 5.48
C GLU A 21 6.32 -11.68 5.59
N ASN A 22 6.82 -11.20 6.74
CA ASN A 22 7.10 -9.78 6.93
C ASN A 22 8.21 -9.26 5.99
N ILE A 23 9.24 -10.06 5.71
CA ILE A 23 10.28 -9.69 4.76
C ILE A 23 9.72 -9.64 3.34
N VAL A 24 8.93 -10.63 2.95
CA VAL A 24 8.29 -10.69 1.63
C VAL A 24 7.38 -9.47 1.44
N LEU A 25 6.50 -9.19 2.40
CA LEU A 25 5.61 -8.04 2.36
C LEU A 25 6.37 -6.71 2.24
N LYS A 26 7.45 -6.53 3.00
CA LYS A 26 8.29 -5.32 2.90
C LYS A 26 8.91 -5.17 1.52
N ASN A 27 9.34 -6.26 0.90
CA ASN A 27 9.91 -6.24 -0.46
C ASN A 27 8.84 -5.92 -1.50
N ASP A 28 7.66 -6.51 -1.39
CA ASP A 28 6.53 -6.26 -2.30
C ASP A 28 6.07 -4.80 -2.23
N ILE A 29 5.98 -4.24 -1.03
CA ILE A 29 5.67 -2.81 -0.83
C ILE A 29 6.73 -1.94 -1.53
N LYS A 30 8.02 -2.22 -1.32
CA LYS A 30 9.11 -1.46 -1.96
C LYS A 30 9.03 -1.56 -3.50
N LYS A 31 8.81 -2.77 -4.03
CA LYS A 31 8.65 -3.01 -5.48
C LYS A 31 7.48 -2.19 -6.03
N LEU A 32 6.32 -2.24 -5.38
CA LEU A 32 5.14 -1.48 -5.78
C LEU A 32 5.39 0.03 -5.81
N TYR A 33 6.03 0.59 -4.78
CA TYR A 33 6.36 2.01 -4.74
C TYR A 33 7.33 2.44 -5.86
N SER A 34 8.34 1.62 -6.18
CA SER A 34 9.24 1.88 -7.32
C SER A 34 8.46 1.93 -8.62
N MET A 35 7.60 0.93 -8.85
CA MET A 35 6.79 0.83 -10.06
C MET A 35 5.79 1.97 -10.22
N ILE A 36 5.20 2.45 -9.12
CA ILE A 36 4.35 3.65 -9.16
C ILE A 36 5.15 4.87 -9.65
N GLY A 37 6.42 5.00 -9.26
CA GLY A 37 7.30 6.08 -9.69
C GLY A 37 7.75 5.98 -11.16
N GLU A 38 7.98 4.76 -11.64
CA GLU A 38 8.59 4.50 -12.96
C GLU A 38 7.57 4.31 -14.09
N ILE A 39 6.44 3.66 -13.80
CA ILE A 39 5.49 3.19 -14.83
C ILE A 39 4.29 4.13 -15.01
N LEU A 40 3.87 4.78 -13.91
CA LEU A 40 2.70 5.66 -13.94
C LEU A 40 3.09 7.07 -14.36
N THR A 41 2.25 7.66 -15.20
CA THR A 41 2.31 9.10 -15.46
C THR A 41 1.99 9.89 -14.19
N ASP A 42 2.42 11.15 -14.11
CA ASP A 42 2.13 12.01 -12.94
C ASP A 42 0.63 12.04 -12.59
N ARG A 43 -0.24 12.06 -13.60
CA ARG A 43 -1.69 12.07 -13.43
C ARG A 43 -2.24 10.74 -12.90
N GLU A 44 -1.73 9.62 -13.41
CA GLU A 44 -2.07 8.29 -12.91
C GLU A 44 -1.59 8.12 -11.46
N ARG A 45 -0.35 8.50 -11.17
CA ARG A 45 0.24 8.45 -9.82
C ARG A 45 -0.54 9.28 -8.82
N GLU A 46 -0.90 10.52 -9.15
CA GLU A 46 -1.68 11.39 -8.26
C GLU A 46 -3.05 10.79 -7.94
N ILE A 47 -3.74 10.22 -8.94
CA ILE A 47 -5.03 9.55 -8.72
C ILE A 47 -4.86 8.32 -7.83
N ILE A 48 -3.83 7.50 -8.03
CA ILE A 48 -3.56 6.31 -7.20
C ILE A 48 -3.20 6.71 -5.76
N PHE A 49 -2.37 7.73 -5.57
CA PHE A 49 -2.00 8.22 -4.24
C PHE A 49 -3.22 8.72 -3.46
N LEU A 50 -4.08 9.52 -4.08
CA LEU A 50 -5.32 9.98 -3.46
C LEU A 50 -6.29 8.83 -3.21
N ARG A 51 -6.48 7.93 -4.18
CA ARG A 51 -7.50 6.88 -4.11
C ARG A 51 -7.26 5.91 -2.96
N TYR A 52 -6.00 5.57 -2.71
CA TYR A 52 -5.59 4.55 -1.75
C TYR A 52 -4.85 5.11 -0.52
N GLY A 53 -4.81 6.44 -0.36
CA GLY A 53 -4.17 7.06 0.80
C GLY A 53 -2.66 6.81 0.89
N LEU A 54 -1.99 6.71 -0.26
CA LEU A 54 -0.55 6.46 -0.29
C LEU A 54 0.22 7.75 -0.02
N HIS A 55 1.48 7.63 0.40
CA HIS A 55 2.36 8.76 0.69
C HIS A 55 1.80 9.72 1.77
N ASN A 56 1.32 9.13 2.88
CA ASN A 56 0.73 9.84 4.02
C ASN A 56 -0.50 10.71 3.68
N ARG A 57 -1.26 10.30 2.66
CA ARG A 57 -2.53 10.94 2.29
C ARG A 57 -3.70 10.17 2.89
N LYS A 58 -4.84 10.84 3.04
CA LYS A 58 -6.09 10.14 3.30
C LYS A 58 -6.61 9.54 2.00
N GLU A 59 -7.25 8.39 2.10
CA GLU A 59 -7.98 7.83 0.96
C GLU A 59 -9.15 8.73 0.57
N VAL A 60 -9.35 8.87 -0.73
CA VAL A 60 -10.34 9.77 -1.33
C VAL A 60 -11.17 8.99 -2.35
N THR A 61 -12.46 9.26 -2.43
CA THR A 61 -13.34 8.62 -3.42
C THR A 61 -13.09 9.17 -4.83
N GLN A 62 -13.42 8.40 -5.87
CA GLN A 62 -13.33 8.88 -7.26
C GLN A 62 -14.16 10.15 -7.52
N ARG A 63 -15.27 10.36 -6.79
CA ARG A 63 -16.11 11.56 -6.93
C ARG A 63 -15.41 12.80 -6.36
N GLU A 64 -14.79 12.65 -5.19
CA GLU A 64 -14.02 13.72 -4.56
C GLU A 64 -12.76 14.05 -5.37
N ILE A 65 -12.03 13.05 -5.85
CA ILE A 65 -10.89 13.25 -6.77
C ILE A 65 -11.35 13.99 -8.03
N ALA A 66 -12.48 13.59 -8.62
CA ALA A 66 -13.06 14.25 -9.79
C ALA A 66 -13.36 15.73 -9.53
N SER A 67 -13.95 16.04 -8.38
CA SER A 67 -14.22 17.41 -7.92
C SER A 67 -12.92 18.22 -7.76
N GLN A 68 -11.93 17.68 -7.05
CA GLN A 68 -10.62 18.33 -6.83
C GLN A 68 -9.86 18.61 -8.13
N LEU A 69 -9.98 17.69 -9.09
CA LEU A 69 -9.21 17.72 -10.33
C LEU A 69 -9.95 18.38 -11.51
N GLY A 70 -11.19 18.85 -11.30
CA GLY A 70 -12.00 19.50 -12.34
C GLY A 70 -12.36 18.60 -13.53
N ILE A 71 -12.52 17.29 -13.30
CA ILE A 71 -12.81 16.30 -14.34
C ILE A 71 -13.99 15.40 -13.96
N SER A 72 -14.52 14.62 -14.90
CA SER A 72 -15.62 13.71 -14.60
C SER A 72 -15.17 12.51 -13.76
N ARG A 73 -16.06 12.01 -12.89
CA ARG A 73 -15.83 10.75 -12.14
C ARG A 73 -15.52 9.58 -13.07
N SER A 74 -16.19 9.48 -14.21
CA SER A 74 -15.94 8.44 -15.21
C SER A 74 -14.53 8.53 -15.79
N TYR A 75 -14.01 9.75 -15.97
CA TYR A 75 -12.63 9.93 -16.42
C TYR A 75 -11.62 9.50 -15.36
N VAL A 76 -11.82 9.86 -14.08
CA VAL A 76 -11.02 9.34 -12.96
C VAL A 76 -11.01 7.81 -12.94
N SER A 77 -12.19 7.19 -13.04
CA SER A 77 -12.32 5.73 -13.05
C SER A 77 -11.55 5.08 -14.20
N ARG A 78 -11.56 5.69 -15.40
CA ARG A 78 -10.80 5.20 -16.55
C ARG A 78 -9.28 5.28 -16.31
N ILE A 79 -8.80 6.40 -15.73
CA ILE A 79 -7.38 6.56 -15.42
C ILE A 79 -6.94 5.55 -14.35
N GLU A 80 -7.71 5.40 -13.28
CA GLU A 80 -7.45 4.43 -12.21
C GLU A 80 -7.36 3.00 -12.76
N LYS A 81 -8.35 2.57 -13.55
CA LYS A 81 -8.33 1.23 -14.19
C LYS A 81 -7.08 1.03 -15.06
N LYS A 82 -6.68 2.05 -15.83
CA LYS A 82 -5.48 1.98 -16.67
C LYS A 82 -4.21 1.86 -15.82
N ALA A 83 -4.10 2.66 -14.77
CA ALA A 83 -2.96 2.64 -13.85
C ALA A 83 -2.83 1.29 -13.14
N LEU A 84 -3.92 0.77 -12.58
CA LEU A 84 -3.94 -0.54 -11.93
C LEU A 84 -3.57 -1.68 -12.88
N LYS A 85 -4.04 -1.62 -14.13
CA LYS A 85 -3.67 -2.60 -15.15
C LYS A 85 -2.15 -2.59 -15.41
N LYS A 86 -1.56 -1.41 -15.63
CA LYS A 86 -0.10 -1.27 -15.81
C LYS A 86 0.69 -1.82 -14.62
N LEU A 87 0.29 -1.46 -13.40
CA LEU A 87 0.94 -1.94 -12.19
C LEU A 87 0.85 -3.46 -12.08
N ARG A 88 -0.31 -4.06 -12.35
CA ARG A 88 -0.49 -5.52 -12.33
C ARG A 88 0.41 -6.22 -13.34
N GLU A 89 0.42 -5.77 -14.59
CA GLU A 89 1.22 -6.37 -15.67
C GLU A 89 2.72 -6.34 -15.38
N CYS A 90 3.21 -5.30 -14.71
CA CYS A 90 4.61 -5.18 -14.32
C CYS A 90 4.94 -5.87 -12.98
N PHE A 91 3.94 -6.13 -12.12
CA PHE A 91 4.18 -6.69 -10.78
C PHE A 91 4.28 -8.22 -10.84
N GLU A 92 3.48 -8.83 -11.73
CA GLU A 92 3.48 -10.26 -12.05
C GLU A 92 4.73 -10.70 -12.84
N GLN A 93 5.58 -9.75 -13.28
CA GLN A 93 6.91 -9.99 -13.87
C GLN A 93 7.99 -9.96 -12.79
#